data_AF-A0A6J0BLT6-F1
#
_entry.id   AF-A0A6J0BLT6-F1
#
_cell.length_a   1.000
_cell.length_b   1.000
_cell.length_c   1.000
_cell.angle_alpha   90.00
_cell.angle_beta   90.00
_cell.angle_gamma   90.00
#
_symmetry.space_group_name_H-M   'P 1'
#
loop_
_entity.id
_entity.type
_entity.pdbx_description
1 polymer ?
#
loop_
_entity_poly.entity_id
_entity_poly.type
_entity_poly.pdbx_seq_one_letter_code
_entity_poly.pdbx_strand_id
1 'polypeptide(L)'
;MPLHPRQGLRIQHKRRRSKVVIASARAEDSGRYECVAESTAGHRAALAAKLLVTHAPETTTAAWPRQEAPCPISEDFCMNGGTCLFFETVGEPACRCAEGFTGLRCENKDVTSTGSAYNRHRGPFSCKLGLSTSYYC
;
A
#
# COMPACT_ATOMS: atom_id res chain seq x y z
N MET A 1 28.78 -23.61 6.83
CA MET A 1 29.71 -22.66 6.20
C MET A 1 29.62 -21.32 6.92
N PRO A 2 30.74 -20.67 7.29
CA PRO A 2 30.71 -19.34 7.88
C PRO A 2 30.11 -18.31 6.92
N LEU A 3 29.23 -17.46 7.43
CA LEU A 3 28.64 -16.37 6.65
C LEU A 3 29.66 -15.24 6.51
N HIS A 4 29.93 -14.83 5.27
CA HIS A 4 30.81 -13.71 4.96
C HIS A 4 29.97 -12.48 4.58
N PRO A 5 30.36 -11.26 4.99
CA PRO A 5 29.71 -10.04 4.53
C PRO A 5 29.74 -9.94 3.00
N ARG A 6 28.62 -9.53 2.41
CA ARG A 6 28.50 -9.27 0.96
C ARG A 6 27.57 -8.10 0.71
N GLN A 7 27.43 -7.67 -0.54
CA GLN A 7 26.44 -6.65 -0.90
C GLN A 7 25.05 -7.07 -0.42
N GLY A 8 24.43 -6.23 0.41
CA GLY A 8 23.15 -6.52 1.06
C GLY A 8 23.24 -7.30 2.38
N LEU A 9 24.30 -8.08 2.66
CA LEU A 9 24.42 -8.85 3.91
C LEU A 9 25.49 -8.27 4.83
N ARG A 10 25.08 -7.81 6.01
CA ARG A 10 25.97 -7.21 7.04
C ARG A 10 25.82 -7.93 8.37
N ILE A 11 26.96 -8.22 9.01
CA ILE A 11 26.99 -8.79 10.36
C ILE A 11 27.40 -7.67 11.32
N GLN A 12 26.58 -7.42 12.34
CA GLN A 12 26.83 -6.41 13.36
C GLN A 12 27.07 -7.10 14.70
N HIS A 13 28.23 -6.83 15.29
CA HIS A 13 28.55 -7.29 16.64
C HIS A 13 28.10 -6.23 17.65
N LYS A 14 27.26 -6.63 18.60
CA LYS A 14 26.84 -5.81 19.74
C LYS A 14 27.30 -6.50 21.02
N ARG A 15 27.38 -5.74 22.12
CA ARG A 15 27.91 -6.20 23.42
C ARG A 15 27.30 -7.52 23.93
N ARG A 16 26.03 -7.80 23.65
CA ARG A 16 25.32 -9.01 24.11
C ARG A 16 24.74 -9.89 23.00
N ARG A 17 24.92 -9.53 21.73
CA ARG A 17 24.32 -10.25 20.59
C ARG A 17 25.03 -9.95 19.28
N SER A 18 25.06 -10.93 18.39
CA SER A 18 25.38 -10.73 16.97
C SER A 18 24.09 -10.56 16.19
N LYS A 19 24.06 -9.64 15.21
CA LYS A 19 22.90 -9.37 14.36
C LYS A 19 23.31 -9.47 12.89
N VAL A 20 22.73 -10.41 12.15
CA VAL A 20 22.80 -10.44 10.68
C VAL A 20 21.69 -9.59 10.10
N VAL A 21 22.00 -8.80 9.07
CA VAL A 21 21.06 -7.93 8.36
C VAL A 21 21.20 -8.20 6.88
N ILE A 22 20.10 -8.57 6.22
CA ILE A 22 20.02 -8.81 4.79
C ILE A 22 19.10 -7.73 4.20
N ALA A 23 19.67 -6.77 3.48
CA ALA A 23 18.95 -5.75 2.74
C ALA A 23 18.45 -6.33 1.41
N SER A 24 17.20 -6.07 1.06
CA SER A 24 16.54 -6.58 -0.15
C SER A 24 16.67 -8.10 -0.29
N ALA A 25 16.14 -8.83 0.70
CA ALA A 25 16.22 -10.28 0.77
C ALA A 25 15.64 -10.97 -0.48
N ARG A 26 16.32 -12.00 -0.96
CA ARG A 26 15.93 -12.82 -2.13
C ARG A 26 15.56 -14.23 -1.68
N ALA A 27 14.85 -14.98 -2.53
CA ALA A 27 14.53 -16.37 -2.27
C ALA A 27 15.78 -17.22 -1.92
N GLU A 28 16.92 -16.92 -2.55
CA GLU A 28 18.24 -17.53 -2.32
C GLU A 28 18.78 -17.33 -0.89
N ASP A 29 18.33 -16.28 -0.19
CA ASP A 29 18.73 -16.01 1.20
C ASP A 29 18.01 -16.93 2.19
N SER A 30 17.02 -17.70 1.73
CA SER A 30 16.30 -18.68 2.54
C SER A 30 17.22 -19.80 3.00
N GLY A 31 17.10 -20.20 4.25
CA GLY A 31 17.94 -21.26 4.81
C GLY A 31 17.91 -21.31 6.33
N ARG A 32 18.72 -22.20 6.89
CA ARG A 32 18.94 -22.30 8.33
C ARG A 32 20.18 -21.52 8.71
N TYR A 33 20.01 -20.48 9.52
CA TYR A 33 21.06 -19.63 10.04
C TYR A 33 21.41 -20.04 11.46
N GLU A 34 22.71 -20.18 11.75
CA GLU A 34 23.19 -20.54 13.08
C GLU A 34 24.04 -19.43 13.67
N CYS A 35 23.70 -19.02 14.89
CA CYS A 35 24.52 -18.14 15.71
C CYS A 35 25.39 -19.03 16.61
N VAL A 36 26.65 -19.19 16.24
CA VAL A 36 27.63 -19.98 16.99
C VAL A 36 28.50 -19.05 17.83
N ALA A 37 28.60 -19.34 19.11
CA ALA A 37 29.50 -18.69 20.06
C ALA A 37 30.51 -19.71 20.58
N GLU A 38 31.76 -19.31 20.68
CA GLU A 38 32.86 -20.15 21.15
C GLU A 38 33.61 -19.40 22.24
N SER A 39 33.79 -20.04 23.40
CA SER A 39 34.56 -19.47 24.51
C SER A 39 36.06 -19.68 24.29
N THR A 40 36.88 -18.93 25.03
CA THR A 40 38.35 -19.11 25.02
C THR A 40 38.80 -20.49 25.51
N ALA A 41 37.93 -21.19 26.26
CA ALA A 41 38.15 -22.57 26.70
C ALA A 41 37.70 -23.62 25.67
N GLY A 42 37.24 -23.20 24.49
CA GLY A 42 36.77 -24.09 23.42
C GLY A 42 35.35 -24.62 23.59
N HIS A 43 34.59 -24.13 24.58
CA HIS A 43 33.17 -24.49 24.70
C HIS A 43 32.36 -23.77 23.63
N ARG A 44 31.57 -24.54 22.88
CA ARG A 44 30.75 -24.04 21.77
C ARG A 44 29.27 -24.11 22.13
N ALA A 45 28.56 -23.01 21.92
CA ALA A 45 27.12 -22.92 22.05
C ALA A 45 26.53 -22.37 20.75
N ALA A 46 25.42 -22.93 20.28
CA ALA A 46 24.79 -22.51 19.03
C ALA A 46 23.27 -22.42 19.15
N LEU A 47 22.70 -21.43 18.45
CA LEU A 47 21.25 -21.28 18.27
C LEU A 47 20.93 -21.17 16.78
N ALA A 48 19.87 -21.86 16.33
CA ALA A 48 19.48 -21.89 14.92
C ALA A 48 18.14 -21.19 14.69
N ALA A 49 18.03 -20.49 13.56
CA ALA A 49 16.79 -19.88 13.05
C ALA A 49 16.57 -20.29 11.59
N LYS A 50 15.31 -20.53 11.19
CA LYS A 50 14.96 -20.83 9.80
C LYS A 50 14.36 -19.58 9.16
N LEU A 51 14.97 -19.12 8.06
CA LEU A 51 14.51 -18.00 7.26
C LEU A 51 13.91 -18.54 5.96
N LEU A 52 12.68 -18.11 5.65
CA LEU A 52 12.03 -18.36 4.37
C LEU A 52 11.67 -17.01 3.76
N VAL A 53 12.23 -16.70 2.60
CA VAL A 53 11.92 -15.50 1.84
C VAL A 53 10.93 -15.89 0.76
N THR A 54 9.68 -15.49 0.95
CA THR A 54 8.64 -15.58 -0.07
C THR A 54 8.60 -14.28 -0.85
N HIS A 55 8.29 -14.35 -2.13
CA HIS A 55 7.84 -13.16 -2.84
C HIS A 55 6.55 -12.68 -2.15
N ALA A 56 6.29 -11.36 -2.19
CA ALA A 56 4.92 -10.92 -2.01
C ALA A 56 4.06 -11.75 -2.97
N PRO A 57 2.83 -12.16 -2.60
CA PRO A 57 1.92 -12.62 -3.62
C PRO A 57 1.95 -11.51 -4.66
N GLU A 58 2.47 -11.81 -5.85
CA GLU A 58 2.14 -11.00 -6.99
C GLU A 58 0.63 -10.96 -6.89
N THR A 59 0.12 -9.76 -6.63
CA THR A 59 -1.27 -9.47 -6.89
C THR A 59 -1.32 -9.60 -8.40
N THR A 60 -1.30 -10.85 -8.89
CA THR A 60 -1.99 -11.22 -10.09
C THR A 60 -3.31 -10.55 -9.84
N THR A 61 -3.55 -9.53 -10.65
CA THR A 61 -4.81 -8.85 -10.81
C THR A 61 -5.83 -9.87 -11.31
N ALA A 62 -5.98 -11.00 -10.61
CA ALA A 62 -7.25 -11.64 -10.41
C ALA A 62 -8.06 -10.56 -9.70
N ALA A 63 -8.62 -9.66 -10.52
CA ALA A 63 -9.84 -9.00 -10.21
C ALA A 63 -10.68 -10.04 -9.50
N TRP A 64 -10.92 -9.82 -8.20
CA TRP A 64 -12.00 -10.51 -7.48
C TRP A 64 -13.14 -10.63 -8.48
N PRO A 65 -13.67 -11.84 -8.72
CA PRO A 65 -14.68 -12.04 -9.76
C PRO A 65 -15.72 -10.97 -9.51
N ARG A 66 -15.77 -9.98 -10.41
CA ARG A 66 -16.74 -8.90 -10.32
C ARG A 66 -18.04 -9.56 -10.75
N GLN A 67 -18.66 -10.28 -9.83
CA GLN A 67 -20.05 -10.60 -9.97
C GLN A 67 -20.74 -9.24 -9.86
N GLU A 68 -20.98 -8.65 -11.02
CA GLU A 68 -21.85 -7.49 -11.20
C GLU A 68 -23.27 -7.93 -10.84
N ALA A 69 -23.49 -8.10 -9.54
CA ALA A 69 -24.80 -8.28 -8.95
C ALA A 69 -25.46 -6.90 -8.86
N PRO A 70 -26.75 -6.78 -9.22
CA PRO A 70 -27.52 -5.58 -8.94
C PRO A 70 -27.49 -5.27 -7.44
N CYS A 71 -27.27 -4.01 -7.07
CA CYS A 71 -27.29 -3.62 -5.66
C CYS A 71 -28.64 -3.97 -5.01
N PRO A 72 -28.66 -4.55 -3.80
CA PRO A 72 -29.90 -4.84 -3.08
C PRO A 72 -30.59 -3.59 -2.52
N ILE A 73 -30.06 -2.39 -2.77
CA ILE A 73 -30.46 -1.11 -2.20
C ILE A 73 -30.98 -0.21 -3.33
N SER A 74 -31.89 0.69 -3.00
CA SER A 74 -32.55 1.60 -3.96
C SER A 74 -31.57 2.34 -4.87
N GLU A 75 -32.02 2.59 -6.11
CA GLU A 75 -31.30 3.31 -7.19
C GLU A 75 -30.70 4.66 -6.75
N ASP A 76 -31.23 5.27 -5.68
CA ASP A 76 -30.79 6.57 -5.15
C ASP A 76 -29.57 6.49 -4.21
N PHE A 77 -29.02 5.30 -3.94
CA PHE A 77 -27.84 5.20 -3.08
C PHE A 77 -26.64 5.96 -3.67
N CYS A 78 -26.42 5.86 -4.98
CA CYS A 78 -25.38 6.64 -5.67
C CYS A 78 -25.99 7.84 -6.40
N MET A 79 -25.61 9.05 -5.97
CA MET A 79 -26.07 10.30 -6.55
C MET A 79 -25.30 10.64 -7.84
N ASN A 80 -25.78 11.65 -8.57
CA ASN A 80 -25.08 12.28 -9.70
C ASN A 80 -24.59 11.30 -10.80
N GLY A 81 -25.36 10.24 -11.07
CA GLY A 81 -25.04 9.26 -12.11
C GLY A 81 -23.95 8.26 -11.71
N GLY A 82 -23.67 8.11 -10.40
CA GLY A 82 -22.77 7.07 -9.91
C GLY A 82 -23.31 5.65 -10.12
N THR A 83 -22.44 4.69 -10.42
CA THR A 83 -22.81 3.27 -10.52
C THR A 83 -22.71 2.61 -9.14
N CYS A 84 -23.79 1.96 -8.69
CA CYS A 84 -23.76 1.18 -7.46
C CYS A 84 -23.06 -0.18 -7.68
N LEU A 85 -22.26 -0.58 -6.69
CA LEU A 85 -21.52 -1.84 -6.64
C LEU A 85 -21.80 -2.51 -5.29
N PHE A 86 -22.05 -3.81 -5.27
CA PHE A 86 -22.22 -4.57 -4.03
C PHE A 86 -21.06 -5.55 -3.85
N PHE A 87 -20.38 -5.47 -2.70
CA PHE A 87 -19.28 -6.35 -2.36
C PHE A 87 -19.80 -7.50 -1.49
N GLU A 88 -20.20 -8.62 -2.10
CA GLU A 88 -20.76 -9.78 -1.39
C GLU A 88 -19.86 -10.31 -0.27
N THR A 89 -18.53 -10.21 -0.42
CA THR A 89 -17.55 -10.65 0.58
C THR A 89 -17.61 -9.85 1.89
N VAL A 90 -18.06 -8.59 1.82
CA VAL A 90 -18.18 -7.68 2.97
C VAL A 90 -19.66 -7.43 3.31
N GLY A 91 -20.57 -7.68 2.37
CA GLY A 91 -21.99 -7.39 2.52
C GLY A 91 -22.33 -5.90 2.40
N GLU A 92 -21.45 -5.08 1.82
CA GLU A 92 -21.56 -3.63 1.79
C GLU A 92 -21.69 -3.07 0.35
N PRO A 93 -22.54 -2.04 0.14
CA PRO A 93 -22.61 -1.29 -1.10
C PRO A 93 -21.51 -0.21 -1.20
N ALA A 94 -21.11 0.14 -2.42
CA ALA A 94 -20.26 1.30 -2.70
C ALA A 94 -20.61 1.94 -4.04
N CYS A 95 -20.20 3.19 -4.24
CA CYS A 95 -20.46 3.94 -5.46
C CYS A 95 -19.20 4.17 -6.28
N ARG A 96 -19.28 3.92 -7.59
CA ARG A 96 -18.32 4.42 -8.57
C ARG A 96 -18.86 5.71 -9.18
N CYS A 97 -18.27 6.84 -8.83
CA CYS A 97 -18.76 8.15 -9.25
C CYS A 97 -18.49 8.44 -10.73
N ALA A 98 -19.42 9.18 -11.35
CA ALA A 98 -19.21 9.80 -12.65
C ALA A 98 -18.13 10.89 -12.57
N GLU A 99 -17.55 11.24 -13.71
CA GLU A 99 -16.54 12.30 -13.77
C GLU A 99 -17.06 13.62 -13.18
N GLY A 100 -16.24 14.29 -12.39
CA GLY A 100 -16.64 15.53 -11.73
C GLY A 100 -17.42 15.36 -10.43
N PHE A 101 -17.60 14.13 -9.94
CA PHE A 101 -18.25 13.85 -8.64
C PHE A 101 -17.39 12.96 -7.74
N THR A 102 -17.51 13.17 -6.44
CA THR A 102 -16.78 12.46 -5.38
C THR A 102 -17.64 12.34 -4.12
N GLY A 103 -17.14 11.66 -3.09
CA GLY A 103 -17.90 11.32 -1.88
C GLY A 103 -18.33 9.85 -1.86
N LEU A 104 -18.80 9.37 -0.70
CA LEU A 104 -19.17 7.96 -0.49
C LEU A 104 -20.36 7.56 -1.38
N ARG A 105 -21.22 8.53 -1.66
CA ARG A 105 -22.43 8.40 -2.48
C ARG A 105 -22.40 9.32 -3.69
N CYS A 106 -21.22 9.82 -4.07
CA CYS A 106 -21.05 10.77 -5.17
C CYS A 106 -21.80 12.10 -4.97
N GLU A 107 -21.99 12.52 -3.73
CA GLU A 107 -22.75 13.70 -3.32
C GLU A 107 -21.99 15.02 -3.53
N ASN A 108 -20.66 14.98 -3.64
CA ASN A 108 -19.82 16.16 -3.77
C ASN A 108 -19.37 16.36 -5.23
N LYS A 109 -19.19 17.62 -5.64
CA LYS A 109 -18.54 17.94 -6.91
C LYS A 109 -17.02 17.90 -6.74
N ASP A 110 -16.35 17.28 -7.68
CA ASP A 110 -14.90 17.25 -7.74
C ASP A 110 -14.37 18.55 -8.34
N VAL A 111 -13.75 19.36 -7.49
CA VAL A 111 -13.16 20.67 -7.82
C VAL A 111 -11.85 20.53 -8.62
N THR A 112 -11.29 19.32 -8.72
CA THR A 112 -10.04 19.04 -9.46
C THR A 112 -10.25 18.55 -10.89
N SER A 113 -11.47 18.12 -11.23
CA SER A 113 -11.84 17.67 -12.57
C SER A 113 -11.84 18.84 -13.54
N THR A 114 -10.76 19.00 -14.29
CA THR A 114 -10.61 20.03 -15.33
C THR A 114 -11.32 19.72 -16.63
N GLY A 115 -12.59 19.35 -16.52
CA GLY A 115 -13.56 19.36 -17.60
C GLY A 115 -14.19 20.75 -17.82
N SER A 116 -13.88 21.74 -16.98
CA SER A 116 -14.19 23.15 -17.23
C SER A 116 -12.91 23.92 -17.52
N ALA A 117 -12.32 23.63 -18.68
CA ALA A 117 -11.19 24.36 -19.21
C ALA A 117 -11.63 25.76 -19.68
N TYR A 118 -11.65 26.75 -18.78
CA TYR A 118 -11.13 28.06 -19.17
C TYR A 118 -9.61 28.02 -18.91
N ASN A 119 -8.88 27.73 -19.98
CA ASN A 119 -7.45 27.97 -20.20
C ASN A 119 -6.48 27.75 -19.01
N ARG A 120 -5.86 26.57 -18.99
CA ARG A 120 -4.88 26.14 -17.98
C ARG A 120 -3.43 26.35 -18.42
N HIS A 121 -3.08 27.53 -18.92
CA HIS A 121 -1.67 27.91 -19.14
C HIS A 121 -1.05 28.74 -17.99
N ARG A 122 -1.67 28.78 -16.81
CA ARG A 122 -1.04 29.43 -15.65
C ARG A 122 -1.31 28.64 -14.38
N GLY A 123 -0.23 28.33 -13.66
CA GLY A 123 -0.23 27.53 -12.44
C GLY A 123 -1.06 28.14 -11.29
N PRO A 124 -1.19 27.39 -10.19
CA PRO A 124 -2.20 27.61 -9.16
C PRO A 124 -1.78 28.76 -8.23
N PHE A 125 -2.36 29.94 -8.43
CA PHE A 125 -2.33 30.99 -7.42
C PHE A 125 -3.65 30.94 -6.64
N SER A 126 -3.67 30.18 -5.56
CA SER A 126 -4.74 30.25 -4.57
C SER A 126 -4.33 31.22 -3.46
N CYS A 127 -4.90 32.42 -3.44
CA CYS A 127 -4.88 33.27 -2.26
C CYS A 127 -6.21 33.08 -1.51
N LYS A 128 -6.13 32.68 -0.24
CA LYS A 128 -7.25 32.70 0.70
C LYS A 128 -7.05 33.82 1.70
N LEU A 129 -8.09 34.64 1.92
CA LEU A 129 -8.69 34.86 3.25
C LEU A 129 -9.93 35.77 3.17
N GLY A 130 -10.99 35.37 3.89
CA GLY A 130 -12.08 36.24 4.36
C GLY A 130 -13.41 36.16 3.61
N LEU A 131 -14.30 35.26 4.06
CA LEU A 131 -15.76 35.24 3.83
C LEU A 131 -16.28 35.32 2.37
N SER A 132 -16.74 34.17 1.88
CA SER A 132 -17.90 34.00 0.97
C SER A 132 -18.09 35.07 -0.12
N THR A 133 -17.24 35.06 -1.15
CA THR A 133 -17.59 35.32 -2.57
C THR A 133 -16.29 35.36 -3.37
N SER A 134 -16.12 34.46 -4.34
CA SER A 134 -15.04 34.55 -5.31
C SER A 134 -15.50 35.41 -6.49
N TYR A 135 -14.94 36.60 -6.64
CA TYR A 135 -15.03 37.36 -7.89
C TYR A 135 -13.74 37.16 -8.69
N TYR A 136 -13.89 36.90 -9.99
CA TYR A 136 -12.78 36.66 -10.93
C TYR A 136 -11.87 37.90 -11.04
N CYS A 137 -10.56 37.66 -11.12
CA CYS A 137 -9.61 38.59 -11.75
C CYS A 137 -9.37 38.14 -13.20
#